data_AF-A0A9C7TG67-F1
#
_entry.id   AF-A0A9C7TG67-F1
#
_cell.length_a   1.000
_cell.length_b   1.000
_cell.length_c   1.000
_cell.angle_alpha   90.00
_cell.angle_beta   90.00
_cell.angle_gamma   90.00
#
_symmetry.space_group_name_H-M   'P 1'
#
loop_
_entity.id
_entity.type
_entity.pdbx_description
1 polymer ?
#
loop_
_entity_poly.entity_id
_entity_poly.type
_entity_poly.pdbx_seq_one_letter_code
_entity_poly.pdbx_strand_id
1 'polypeptide(L)'
;MSAELRDILLESRFIERAPAYFGRFLRKAKAVAFEELGDMLDRGVDEGLLTEDEALEAINCGLVVRGLNRSDGSEEYLLVEVSWEITTSKVKGASRKAEILRKLGLKVRPVVAGRAISPEAEELAGRSGVEVMVRPAEGVEP
;
A
#
# COMPACT_ATOMS: atom_id res chain seq x y z
N MET A 1 7.78 -20.05 13.17
CA MET A 1 6.81 -19.29 12.35
C MET A 1 7.42 -19.15 10.95
N SER A 2 6.70 -19.54 9.90
CA SER A 2 7.19 -19.43 8.52
C SER A 2 7.31 -17.97 8.07
N ALA A 3 8.04 -17.71 6.98
CA ALA A 3 8.12 -16.37 6.40
C ALA A 3 6.74 -15.86 5.96
N GLU A 4 5.97 -16.70 5.30
CA GLU A 4 4.59 -16.40 4.88
C GLU A 4 3.67 -16.04 6.05
N LEU A 5 3.73 -16.80 7.16
CA LEU A 5 2.91 -16.49 8.33
C LEU A 5 3.31 -15.14 8.98
N ARG A 6 4.59 -14.74 8.90
CA ARG A 6 5.03 -13.43 9.37
C ARG A 6 4.43 -12.30 8.54
N ASP A 7 4.40 -12.46 7.22
CA ASP A 7 3.86 -11.45 6.31
C ASP A 7 2.35 -11.30 6.51
N ILE A 8 1.60 -12.41 6.60
CA ILE A 8 0.16 -12.39 6.89
C ILE A 8 -0.15 -11.69 8.23
N LEU A 9 0.61 -12.01 9.29
CA LEU A 9 0.44 -11.36 10.60
C LEU A 9 0.79 -9.87 10.55
N LEU A 10 1.76 -9.49 9.73
CA LEU A 10 2.17 -8.10 9.57
C LEU A 10 1.12 -7.31 8.79
N GLU A 11 0.58 -7.87 7.71
CA GLU A 11 -0.53 -7.32 6.93
C GLU A 11 -1.75 -7.07 7.81
N SER A 12 -2.21 -8.09 8.55
CA SER A 12 -3.33 -7.97 9.49
C SER A 12 -3.10 -6.81 10.47
N ARG A 13 -1.89 -6.66 11.04
CA ARG A 13 -1.59 -5.54 11.94
C ARG A 13 -1.66 -4.17 11.25
N PHE A 14 -1.17 -4.06 10.02
CA PHE A 14 -1.25 -2.80 9.26
C PHE A 14 -2.70 -2.42 8.94
N ILE A 15 -3.55 -3.40 8.62
CA ILE A 15 -4.98 -3.22 8.38
C ILE A 15 -5.70 -2.77 9.67
N GLU A 16 -5.58 -3.57 10.73
CA GLU A 16 -6.28 -3.33 12.01
C GLU A 16 -5.91 -1.99 12.65
N ARG A 17 -4.65 -1.56 12.46
CA ARG A 17 -4.14 -0.32 13.06
C ARG A 17 -3.74 0.71 12.01
N ALA A 18 -4.40 0.71 10.85
CA ALA A 18 -4.11 1.65 9.76
C ALA A 18 -3.98 3.12 10.22
N PRO A 19 -4.84 3.67 11.10
CA PRO A 19 -4.67 5.04 11.60
C PRO A 19 -3.34 5.28 12.32
N ALA A 20 -2.83 4.29 13.05
CA ALA A 20 -1.59 4.41 13.82
C ALA A 20 -0.34 4.37 12.94
N TYR A 21 -0.39 3.68 11.80
CA TYR A 21 0.74 3.56 10.87
C TYR A 21 0.73 4.65 9.79
N PHE A 22 -0.44 4.93 9.23
CA PHE A 22 -0.57 5.78 8.05
C PHE A 22 -1.14 7.17 8.36
N GLY A 23 -1.47 7.46 9.62
CA GLY A 23 -1.90 8.78 10.09
C GLY A 23 -0.87 9.90 9.90
N ARG A 24 0.42 9.52 9.73
CA ARG A 24 1.50 10.44 9.36
C ARG A 24 1.35 10.96 7.93
N PHE A 25 0.76 10.18 7.03
CA PHE A 25 0.53 10.55 5.64
C PHE A 25 -0.84 11.21 5.47
N LEU A 26 -1.89 10.57 6.00
CA LEU A 26 -3.28 11.00 5.83
C LEU A 26 -3.97 11.26 7.17
N ARG A 27 -4.74 12.36 7.25
CA ARG A 27 -5.71 12.53 8.34
C ARG A 27 -6.90 11.58 8.11
N LYS A 28 -7.56 11.16 9.19
CA LYS A 28 -8.70 10.23 9.14
C LYS A 28 -8.41 8.95 8.34
N ALA A 29 -7.15 8.49 8.35
CA ALA A 29 -6.71 7.29 7.65
C ALA A 29 -7.52 6.07 8.10
N LYS A 30 -8.05 5.30 7.14
CA LYS A 30 -8.79 4.05 7.36
C LYS A 30 -8.45 3.05 6.26
N ALA A 31 -8.28 1.78 6.62
CA ALA A 31 -8.18 0.73 5.62
C ALA A 31 -9.50 0.63 4.84
N VAL A 32 -9.40 0.50 3.51
CA VAL A 32 -10.52 0.16 2.63
C VAL A 32 -10.74 -1.35 2.73
N ALA A 33 -12.00 -1.76 2.86
CA ALA A 33 -12.34 -3.18 2.87
C ALA A 33 -12.01 -3.81 1.51
N PHE A 34 -11.54 -5.06 1.48
CA PHE A 34 -11.20 -5.71 0.20
C PHE A 34 -12.42 -5.91 -0.70
N GLU A 35 -13.61 -6.05 -0.11
CA GLU A 35 -14.89 -6.07 -0.82
C GLU A 35 -15.17 -4.71 -1.49
N GLU A 36 -14.95 -3.59 -0.78
CA GLU A 36 -15.09 -2.24 -1.37
C GLU A 36 -14.06 -2.01 -2.48
N LEU A 37 -12.82 -2.49 -2.31
CA LEU A 37 -11.78 -2.41 -3.33
C LEU A 37 -12.11 -3.27 -4.56
N GLY A 38 -12.61 -4.49 -4.36
CA GLY A 38 -13.08 -5.38 -5.42
C GLY A 38 -14.17 -4.71 -6.25
N ASP A 39 -15.21 -4.18 -5.58
CA ASP A 39 -16.29 -3.46 -6.25
C ASP A 39 -15.78 -2.25 -7.07
N MET A 40 -14.76 -1.53 -6.59
CA MET A 40 -14.16 -0.40 -7.33
C MET A 40 -13.41 -0.88 -8.58
N LEU A 41 -12.68 -1.99 -8.47
CA LEU A 41 -11.90 -2.56 -9.58
C LEU A 41 -12.82 -3.17 -10.65
N ASP A 42 -13.84 -3.93 -10.25
CA ASP A 42 -14.82 -4.53 -11.16
C ASP A 42 -15.56 -3.45 -11.95
N ARG A 43 -16.00 -2.36 -11.29
CA ARG A 43 -16.56 -1.19 -12.01
C ARG A 43 -15.57 -0.60 -13.02
N GLY A 44 -14.29 -0.54 -12.67
CA GLY A 44 -13.24 -0.08 -13.58
C GLY A 44 -13.09 -0.96 -14.82
N VAL A 45 -13.28 -2.28 -14.68
CA VAL A 45 -13.30 -3.22 -15.80
C VAL A 45 -14.56 -3.04 -16.64
N ASP A 46 -15.73 -2.96 -16.00
CA ASP A 46 -17.02 -2.75 -16.67
C ASP A 46 -17.05 -1.45 -17.49
N GLU A 47 -16.41 -0.39 -16.98
CA GLU A 47 -16.27 0.91 -17.65
C GLU A 47 -15.15 0.94 -18.70
N GLY A 48 -14.37 -0.14 -18.84
CA GLY A 48 -13.26 -0.25 -19.79
C GLY A 48 -12.02 0.59 -19.42
N LEU A 49 -11.93 1.05 -18.16
CA LEU A 49 -10.77 1.78 -17.64
C LEU A 49 -9.62 0.85 -17.26
N LEU A 50 -9.95 -0.37 -16.84
CA LEU A 50 -9.01 -1.42 -16.45
C LEU A 50 -9.19 -2.67 -17.33
N THR A 51 -8.12 -3.43 -17.48
CA THR A 51 -8.23 -4.83 -17.91
C THR A 51 -8.48 -5.74 -16.71
N GLU A 52 -8.99 -6.96 -16.95
CA GLU A 52 -9.13 -7.98 -15.91
C GLU A 52 -7.78 -8.27 -15.21
N ASP A 53 -6.68 -8.37 -15.98
CA ASP A 53 -5.34 -8.58 -15.43
C ASP A 53 -4.88 -7.43 -14.53
N GLU A 54 -5.21 -6.18 -14.88
CA GLU A 54 -4.90 -5.03 -14.04
C GLU A 54 -5.70 -5.04 -12.74
N ALA A 55 -6.99 -5.37 -12.81
CA ALA A 55 -7.82 -5.52 -11.62
C ALA A 55 -7.29 -6.64 -10.70
N LEU A 56 -6.95 -7.81 -11.27
CA LEU A 56 -6.35 -8.91 -10.53
C LEU A 56 -4.97 -8.55 -9.95
N GLU A 57 -4.16 -7.76 -10.65
CA GLU A 57 -2.88 -7.30 -10.09
C GLU A 57 -3.09 -6.33 -8.91
N ALA A 58 -4.03 -5.38 -9.02
CA ALA A 58 -4.29 -4.37 -8.00
C ALA A 58 -4.95 -4.93 -6.74
N ILE A 59 -5.88 -5.88 -6.87
CA ILE A 59 -6.56 -6.51 -5.71
C ILE A 59 -5.56 -7.29 -4.85
N ASN A 60 -4.49 -7.83 -5.44
CA ASN A 60 -3.43 -8.55 -4.74
C ASN A 60 -2.41 -7.61 -4.05
N CYS A 61 -2.85 -6.50 -3.47
CA CYS A 61 -2.03 -5.62 -2.63
C CYS A 61 -2.16 -6.01 -1.15
N GLY A 62 -1.27 -5.46 -0.30
CA GLY A 62 -1.37 -5.72 1.14
C GLY A 62 -2.57 -5.00 1.77
N LEU A 63 -2.76 -3.72 1.43
CA LEU A 63 -3.95 -2.95 1.76
C LEU A 63 -4.02 -1.63 0.97
N VAL A 64 -5.24 -1.08 0.90
CA VAL A 64 -5.47 0.32 0.49
C VAL A 64 -5.95 1.11 1.69
N VAL A 65 -5.42 2.32 1.88
CA VAL A 65 -5.82 3.22 2.98
C VAL A 65 -6.40 4.50 2.40
N ARG A 66 -7.66 4.80 2.72
CA ARG A 66 -8.31 6.06 2.35
C ARG A 66 -8.19 7.08 3.49
N GLY A 67 -8.01 8.34 3.13
CA GLY A 67 -8.01 9.44 4.10
C GLY A 67 -7.94 10.80 3.42
N LEU A 68 -7.61 11.83 4.20
CA LEU A 68 -7.47 13.20 3.72
C LEU A 68 -6.00 13.61 3.74
N ASN A 69 -5.51 14.09 2.60
CA ASN A 69 -4.16 14.64 2.50
C ASN A 69 -3.98 15.75 3.55
N ARG A 70 -2.81 15.75 4.20
CA ARG A 70 -2.49 16.68 5.28
C ARG A 70 -2.25 18.12 4.83
N SER A 71 -1.77 18.35 3.60
CA SER A 71 -1.45 19.68 3.10
C SER A 71 -2.67 20.43 2.58
N ASP A 72 -3.55 19.76 1.83
CA ASP A 72 -4.68 20.40 1.13
C ASP A 72 -6.06 19.89 1.56
N GLY A 73 -6.13 18.81 2.34
CA GLY A 73 -7.39 18.23 2.81
C GLY A 73 -8.17 17.43 1.77
N SER A 74 -7.63 17.22 0.58
CA SER A 74 -8.28 16.42 -0.47
C SER A 74 -8.28 14.93 -0.14
N GLU A 75 -9.26 14.19 -0.65
CA GLU A 75 -9.28 12.73 -0.50
C GLU A 75 -8.10 12.11 -1.26
N GLU A 76 -7.39 11.20 -0.59
CA GLU A 76 -6.23 10.48 -1.13
C GLU A 76 -6.23 9.04 -0.61
N TYR A 77 -5.71 8.14 -1.44
CA TYR A 77 -5.56 6.73 -1.17
C TYR A 77 -4.07 6.40 -1.08
N LEU A 78 -3.68 5.56 -0.13
CA LEU A 78 -2.38 4.91 -0.13
C LEU A 78 -2.57 3.50 -0.66
N LEU A 79 -1.81 3.11 -1.68
CA LEU A 79 -1.69 1.70 -2.05
C LEU A 79 -0.44 1.13 -1.40
N VAL A 80 -0.61 0.16 -0.52
CA VAL A 80 0.44 -0.33 0.37
C VAL A 80 0.81 -1.77 0.03
N GLU A 81 2.07 -1.97 -0.34
CA GLU A 81 2.69 -3.29 -0.35
C GLU A 81 3.30 -3.60 1.01
N VAL A 82 2.94 -4.74 1.59
CA VAL A 82 3.47 -5.19 2.87
C VAL A 82 4.44 -6.35 2.66
N SER A 83 5.51 -6.34 3.44
CA SER A 83 6.49 -7.42 3.52
C SER A 83 7.31 -7.25 4.79
N TRP A 84 7.71 -8.35 5.43
CA TRP A 84 8.65 -8.28 6.55
C TRP A 84 9.94 -7.55 6.17
N GLU A 85 10.52 -7.94 5.02
CA GLU A 85 11.68 -7.31 4.41
C GLU A 85 11.29 -6.70 3.06
N ILE A 86 11.40 -5.39 2.96
CA ILE A 86 11.04 -4.64 1.75
C ILE A 86 12.16 -4.78 0.73
N THR A 87 11.81 -5.30 -0.43
CA THR A 87 12.70 -5.51 -1.58
C THR A 87 12.36 -4.57 -2.73
N THR A 88 13.23 -4.49 -3.74
CA THR A 88 12.98 -3.70 -4.95
C THR A 88 11.74 -4.17 -5.73
N SER A 89 11.38 -5.45 -5.65
CA SER A 89 10.16 -5.96 -6.29
C SER A 89 8.90 -5.43 -5.60
N LYS A 90 8.92 -5.27 -4.27
CA LYS A 90 7.82 -4.66 -3.51
C LYS A 90 7.63 -3.19 -3.87
N VAL A 91 8.73 -2.44 -4.06
CA VAL A 91 8.68 -1.04 -4.51
C VAL A 91 8.07 -0.93 -5.91
N LYS A 92 8.50 -1.77 -6.86
CA LYS A 92 7.95 -1.80 -8.23
C LYS A 92 6.47 -2.19 -8.22
N GLY A 93 6.10 -3.16 -7.40
CA GLY A 93 4.71 -3.61 -7.22
C GLY A 93 3.81 -2.49 -6.71
N ALA A 94 4.23 -1.80 -5.64
CA ALA A 94 3.48 -0.66 -5.09
C ALA A 94 3.29 0.45 -6.13
N SER A 95 4.35 0.82 -6.84
CA SER A 95 4.29 1.85 -7.88
C SER A 95 3.30 1.45 -8.99
N ARG A 96 3.44 0.25 -9.55
CA ARG A 96 2.59 -0.21 -10.66
C ARG A 96 1.12 -0.31 -10.26
N LYS A 97 0.82 -0.94 -9.13
CA LYS A 97 -0.56 -1.09 -8.65
C LYS A 97 -1.20 0.26 -8.30
N ALA A 98 -0.41 1.25 -7.86
CA ALA A 98 -0.91 2.60 -7.64
C ALA A 98 -1.31 3.27 -8.96
N GLU A 99 -0.57 3.06 -10.05
CA GLU A 99 -0.97 3.55 -11.38
C GLU A 99 -2.30 2.93 -11.84
N ILE A 100 -2.52 1.64 -11.56
CA ILE A 100 -3.79 0.97 -11.88
C ILE A 100 -4.95 1.68 -11.18
N LEU A 101 -4.85 1.90 -9.86
CA LEU A 101 -5.91 2.61 -9.13
C LEU A 101 -6.10 4.06 -9.58
N ARG A 102 -5.06 4.74 -10.09
CA ARG A 102 -5.19 6.10 -10.64
C ARG A 102 -6.01 6.15 -11.93
N LYS A 103 -6.06 5.07 -12.71
CA LYS A 103 -6.93 4.98 -13.89
C LYS A 103 -8.42 5.12 -13.54
N LEU A 104 -8.78 4.80 -12.29
CA LEU A 104 -10.13 5.02 -11.74
C LEU A 104 -10.39 6.48 -11.31
N GLY A 105 -9.48 7.42 -11.64
CA GLY A 105 -9.57 8.82 -11.25
C GLY A 105 -9.20 9.11 -9.79
N LEU A 106 -8.66 8.13 -9.07
CA LEU A 106 -8.28 8.26 -7.67
C LEU A 106 -6.93 8.97 -7.52
N LYS A 107 -6.79 9.80 -6.49
CA LYS A 107 -5.48 10.27 -6.04
C LYS A 107 -4.82 9.18 -5.21
N VAL A 108 -3.81 8.51 -5.77
CA VAL A 108 -3.15 7.36 -5.12
C VAL A 108 -1.67 7.63 -4.88
N ARG A 109 -1.19 7.35 -3.68
CA ARG A 109 0.23 7.37 -3.33
C ARG A 109 0.74 5.95 -3.07
N PRO A 110 1.78 5.48 -3.77
CA PRO A 110 2.36 4.18 -3.50
C PRO A 110 3.17 4.19 -2.21
N VAL A 111 3.04 3.13 -1.41
CA VAL A 111 3.73 2.95 -0.15
C VAL A 111 4.25 1.52 -0.05
N VAL A 112 5.45 1.34 0.49
CA VAL A 112 5.94 0.04 0.97
C VAL A 112 6.03 0.07 2.49
N ALA A 113 5.56 -1.00 3.14
CA ALA A 113 5.50 -1.08 4.60
C ALA A 113 6.07 -2.41 5.12
N GLY A 114 6.86 -2.35 6.19
CA GLY A 114 7.61 -3.52 6.64
C GLY A 114 8.38 -3.34 7.94
N ARG A 115 9.22 -4.33 8.25
CA ARG A 115 10.12 -4.33 9.43
C ARG A 115 11.53 -3.90 9.09
N ALA A 116 11.98 -4.16 7.87
CA ALA A 116 13.27 -3.76 7.33
C ALA A 116 13.14 -3.41 5.85
N ILE A 117 14.12 -2.69 5.31
CA ILE A 117 14.24 -2.36 3.89
C ILE A 117 15.69 -2.57 3.45
N SER A 118 15.90 -3.12 2.26
CA SER A 118 17.24 -3.22 1.70
C SER A 118 17.71 -1.84 1.18
N PRO A 119 19.02 -1.53 1.19
CA PRO A 119 19.52 -0.26 0.67
C PRO A 119 19.10 0.03 -0.79
N GLU A 120 19.08 -1.00 -1.64
CA GLU A 120 18.67 -0.90 -3.04
C GLU A 120 17.17 -0.61 -3.17
N ALA A 121 16.35 -1.16 -2.27
CA ALA A 121 14.92 -0.89 -2.23
C ALA A 121 14.64 0.54 -1.75
N GLU A 122 15.39 1.04 -0.76
CA GLU A 122 15.27 2.42 -0.27
C GLU A 122 15.66 3.44 -1.36
N GLU A 123 16.77 3.21 -2.07
CA GLU A 123 17.19 4.07 -3.19
C GLU A 123 16.12 4.08 -4.29
N LEU A 124 15.61 2.90 -4.67
CA LEU A 124 14.57 2.79 -5.68
C LEU A 124 13.28 3.49 -5.25
N ALA A 125 12.88 3.35 -3.98
CA ALA A 125 11.67 3.99 -3.45
C ALA A 125 11.76 5.52 -3.57
N GLY A 126 12.90 6.10 -3.19
CA GLY A 126 13.14 7.54 -3.33
C GLY A 126 13.07 8.01 -4.79
N ARG A 127 13.68 7.25 -5.71
CA ARG A 127 13.68 7.57 -7.16
C ARG A 127 12.31 7.43 -7.81
N SER A 128 11.48 6.50 -7.33
CA SER A 128 10.16 6.19 -7.89
C SER A 128 9.02 6.92 -7.17
N GLY A 129 9.31 7.78 -6.18
CA GLY A 129 8.28 8.50 -5.42
C GLY A 129 7.41 7.57 -4.57
N VAL A 130 7.95 6.42 -4.15
CA VAL A 130 7.27 5.46 -3.27
C VAL A 130 7.62 5.78 -1.81
N GLU A 131 6.61 5.99 -0.98
CA GLU A 131 6.82 6.25 0.44
C GLU A 131 7.23 4.98 1.17
N VAL A 132 8.09 5.12 2.18
CA VAL A 132 8.58 4.01 2.99
C VAL A 132 8.03 4.11 4.41
N MET A 133 7.40 3.02 4.88
CA MET A 133 6.92 2.86 6.26
C MET A 133 7.56 1.65 6.93
N VAL A 134 8.76 1.85 7.48
CA VAL A 134 9.44 0.83 8.28
C VAL A 134 9.10 1.03 9.76
N ARG A 135 8.68 -0.04 10.44
CA ARG A 135 8.57 -0.06 11.90
C ARG A 135 9.35 -1.25 12.46
N PRO A 136 10.52 -1.04 13.08
CA PRO A 136 11.29 -2.13 13.66
C PRO A 136 10.46 -2.90 14.69
N ALA A 137 10.79 -4.17 14.92
CA ALA A 137 10.20 -4.92 16.01
C ALA A 137 10.57 -4.24 17.33
N GLU A 138 9.60 -4.02 18.23
CA GLU A 138 9.93 -3.53 19.57
C GLU A 138 10.81 -4.57 20.27
N GLY A 139 11.96 -4.14 20.81
CA GLY A 139 12.91 -5.00 21.52
C GLY A 139 14.07 -5.57 20.70
N VAL A 140 14.32 -5.09 19.48
CA VAL A 140 15.57 -5.36 18.75
C VAL A 140 16.30 -4.02 18.60
N GLU A 141 17.24 -3.75 19.51
CA GLU A 141 18.26 -2.72 19.29
C GLU A 141 19.19 -3.15 18.15
N PRO A 142 19.77 -2.18 17.41
CA PRO A 142 20.71 -2.46 16.32
C PRO A 142 21.96 -3.21 16.76
#